data_AF-A0A455UJM9-F1
#
_entry.id   AF-A0A455UJM9-F1
#
_cell.length_a   1.000
_cell.length_b   1.000
_cell.length_c   1.000
_cell.angle_alpha   90.00
_cell.angle_beta   90.00
_cell.angle_gamma   90.00
#
_symmetry.space_group_name_H-M   'P 1'
#
loop_
_entity.id
_entity.type
_entity.pdbx_description
1 polymer ?
#
loop_
_entity_poly.entity_id
_entity_poly.type
_entity_poly.pdbx_seq_one_letter_code
_entity_poly.pdbx_strand_id
1 'polypeptide(L)'
;MSTQRNHQDSDDAANERPWRRRPAVDSPNPPPRPDWLTQVREPSLAPDQKIVDAHHHLWDRRGFRYLLEEFTDDIGDSGHRVTASIYIQCRTMYRASGPQAYRSVGEVEFVRGLSAQSRSGHYGPTDVATAIVGYADLLMGASVAPVLESLMEAGGGRFRGVRMPVAAHPDPTVRSNPVPAPEGLMVSKPFVEGARHLSRPRSVVGYMGLPNPARRGSNLGPPPARTDHRSRPCWRASGRRILSQSS
;
A
#
# COMPACT_ATOMS: atom_id res chain seq x y z
N MET A 1 5.06 -43.41 -34.60
CA MET A 1 5.01 -41.98 -34.23
C MET A 1 4.69 -41.89 -32.75
N SER A 2 5.73 -41.77 -31.93
CA SER A 2 5.66 -41.82 -30.46
C SER A 2 5.55 -40.39 -29.93
N THR A 3 4.52 -40.15 -29.12
CA THR A 3 4.26 -38.88 -28.42
C THR A 3 5.30 -38.70 -27.31
N GLN A 4 6.21 -37.73 -27.49
CA GLN A 4 7.07 -37.24 -26.40
C GLN A 4 6.17 -36.63 -25.32
N ARG A 5 6.05 -37.33 -24.20
CA ARG A 5 5.51 -36.81 -22.94
C ARG A 5 6.59 -35.92 -22.32
N ASN A 6 6.30 -34.63 -22.15
CA ASN A 6 7.16 -33.64 -21.51
C ASN A 6 7.79 -34.20 -20.22
N HIS A 7 9.11 -34.30 -20.21
CA HIS A 7 9.95 -34.72 -19.08
C HIS A 7 10.27 -33.58 -18.10
N GLN A 8 9.46 -32.50 -18.07
CA GLN A 8 9.76 -31.32 -17.26
C GLN A 8 9.02 -31.23 -15.93
N ASP A 9 7.95 -31.99 -15.72
CA ASP A 9 7.18 -31.94 -14.46
C ASP A 9 7.76 -32.84 -13.34
N SER A 10 8.72 -33.72 -13.65
CA SER A 10 9.22 -34.72 -12.68
C SER A 10 10.45 -34.29 -11.86
N ASP A 11 11.17 -33.25 -12.29
CA ASP A 11 12.44 -32.85 -11.64
C ASP A 11 12.26 -31.76 -10.56
N ASP A 12 11.12 -31.07 -10.53
CA ASP A 12 10.87 -29.96 -9.59
C ASP A 12 10.62 -30.40 -8.15
N ALA A 13 10.13 -31.63 -7.93
CA ALA A 13 9.86 -32.14 -6.59
C ALA A 13 11.14 -32.54 -5.82
N ALA A 14 12.22 -32.89 -6.54
CA ALA A 14 13.47 -33.38 -5.93
C ALA A 14 14.45 -32.24 -5.55
N ASN A 15 14.22 -31.01 -6.01
CA ASN A 15 15.11 -29.86 -5.82
C ASN A 15 14.43 -28.72 -5.02
N GLU A 16 13.40 -29.06 -4.25
CA GLU A 16 12.59 -28.07 -3.56
C GLU A 16 13.38 -27.46 -2.40
N ARG A 17 13.99 -26.30 -2.64
CA ARG A 17 14.72 -25.54 -1.62
C ARG A 17 13.68 -24.85 -0.73
N PRO A 18 13.42 -25.32 0.51
CA PRO A 18 12.33 -24.78 1.33
C PRO A 18 12.51 -23.28 1.61
N TRP A 19 13.75 -22.78 1.65
CA TRP A 19 14.07 -21.36 1.80
C TRP A 19 13.83 -20.50 0.54
N ARG A 20 13.49 -21.11 -0.60
CA ARG A 20 13.06 -20.43 -1.83
C ARG A 20 11.56 -20.47 -2.05
N ARG A 21 10.79 -21.12 -1.16
CA ARG A 21 9.33 -21.10 -1.23
C ARG A 21 8.85 -19.67 -0.94
N ARG A 22 8.13 -19.09 -1.91
CA ARG A 22 7.48 -17.79 -1.74
C ARG A 22 6.29 -17.90 -0.78
N PRO A 23 5.87 -16.79 -0.14
CA PRO A 23 4.70 -16.78 0.71
C PRO A 23 3.47 -17.32 -0.02
N ALA A 24 2.75 -18.26 0.59
CA ALA A 24 1.46 -18.76 0.13
C ALA A 24 0.33 -17.78 0.49
N VAL A 25 0.48 -16.53 0.03
CA VAL A 25 -0.51 -15.46 0.23
C VAL A 25 -1.08 -15.10 -1.14
N ASP A 26 -2.37 -15.33 -1.33
CA ASP A 26 -3.07 -14.97 -2.55
C ASP A 26 -3.33 -13.45 -2.59
N SER A 27 -3.35 -12.90 -3.80
CA SER A 27 -3.80 -11.53 -4.01
C SER A 27 -5.33 -11.49 -4.05
N PRO A 28 -5.99 -10.54 -3.36
CA PRO A 28 -7.43 -10.33 -3.53
C PRO A 28 -7.76 -9.70 -4.90
N ASN A 29 -6.74 -9.18 -5.60
CA ASN A 29 -6.89 -8.55 -6.91
C ASN A 29 -6.47 -9.52 -8.01
N PRO A 30 -7.15 -9.50 -9.18
CA PRO A 30 -6.71 -10.26 -10.34
C PRO A 30 -5.30 -9.83 -10.78
N PRO A 31 -4.54 -10.73 -11.44
CA PRO A 31 -3.23 -10.36 -11.96
C PRO A 31 -3.37 -9.23 -13.00
N PRO A 32 -2.38 -8.32 -13.09
CA PRO A 32 -2.30 -7.35 -14.17
C PRO A 32 -2.37 -8.05 -15.52
N ARG A 33 -2.92 -7.36 -16.53
CA ARG A 33 -3.01 -7.83 -17.91
C ARG A 33 -1.99 -7.07 -18.77
N PRO A 34 -0.79 -7.61 -19.03
CA PRO A 34 0.26 -6.89 -19.75
C PRO A 34 -0.17 -6.43 -21.14
N ASP A 35 -0.88 -7.29 -21.88
CA ASP A 35 -1.41 -6.97 -23.21
C ASP A 35 -2.38 -5.78 -23.20
N TRP A 36 -3.08 -5.58 -22.08
CA TRP A 36 -3.96 -4.42 -21.90
C TRP A 36 -3.17 -3.15 -21.54
N LEU A 37 -2.20 -3.26 -20.62
CA LEU A 37 -1.38 -2.12 -20.19
C LEU A 37 -0.51 -1.54 -21.32
N THR A 38 -0.20 -2.34 -22.34
CA THR A 38 0.63 -1.94 -23.47
C THR A 38 -0.16 -1.37 -24.66
N GLN A 39 -1.50 -1.32 -24.59
CA GLN A 39 -2.33 -0.83 -25.70
C GLN A 39 -2.10 0.64 -26.04
N VAL A 40 -1.80 1.46 -25.03
CA VAL A 40 -1.63 2.91 -25.19
C VAL A 40 -0.45 3.36 -24.34
N ARG A 41 0.47 4.10 -24.95
CA ARG A 41 1.51 4.86 -24.23
C ARG A 41 1.32 6.34 -24.52
N GLU A 42 1.07 7.11 -23.47
CA GLU A 42 0.97 8.57 -23.55
C GLU A 42 2.30 9.20 -23.13
N PRO A 43 2.80 10.23 -23.84
CA PRO A 43 4.00 10.94 -23.43
C PRO A 43 3.73 11.75 -22.15
N SER A 44 4.73 11.84 -21.28
CA SER A 44 4.64 12.68 -20.09
C SER A 44 4.59 14.17 -20.47
N LEU A 45 3.62 14.89 -19.91
CA LEU A 45 3.39 16.31 -20.25
C LEU A 45 4.45 17.26 -19.66
N ALA A 46 5.06 16.88 -18.55
CA ALA A 46 6.06 17.67 -17.84
C ALA A 46 7.19 16.74 -17.34
N PRO A 47 8.04 16.22 -18.25
CA PRO A 47 9.04 15.20 -17.92
C PRO A 47 10.03 15.67 -16.85
N ASP A 48 10.38 16.96 -16.84
CA ASP A 48 11.35 17.51 -15.88
C ASP A 48 10.76 17.84 -14.49
N GLN A 49 9.43 17.86 -14.38
CA GLN A 49 8.75 18.17 -13.13
C GLN A 49 9.06 17.08 -12.10
N LYS A 50 9.74 17.47 -11.03
CA LYS A 50 9.99 16.58 -9.90
C LYS A 50 8.65 16.21 -9.26
N ILE A 51 8.40 14.91 -9.14
CA ILE A 51 7.23 14.38 -8.44
C ILE A 51 7.66 13.42 -7.33
N VAL A 52 6.76 13.29 -6.35
CA VAL A 52 6.83 12.25 -5.32
C VAL A 52 5.64 11.34 -5.56
N ASP A 53 5.89 10.05 -5.77
CA ASP A 53 4.83 9.05 -5.73
C ASP A 53 4.36 8.93 -4.27
N ALA A 54 3.20 9.51 -3.98
CA ALA A 54 2.70 9.60 -2.62
C ALA A 54 2.07 8.28 -2.12
N HIS A 55 1.90 7.28 -2.98
CA HIS A 55 1.23 6.04 -2.61
C HIS A 55 1.61 4.90 -3.55
N HIS A 56 2.46 3.99 -3.07
CA HIS A 56 2.66 2.69 -3.69
C HIS A 56 2.70 1.59 -2.62
N HIS A 57 2.68 0.35 -3.11
CA HIS A 57 2.82 -0.85 -2.32
C HIS A 57 3.96 -1.68 -2.89
N LEU A 58 4.62 -2.44 -2.03
CA LEU A 58 5.61 -3.46 -2.40
C LEU A 58 5.20 -4.75 -1.70
N TRP A 59 5.19 -5.88 -2.40
CA TRP A 59 4.80 -7.17 -1.84
C TRP A 59 5.47 -8.35 -2.55
N ASP A 60 5.66 -9.43 -1.80
CA ASP A 60 5.99 -10.75 -2.35
C ASP A 60 4.81 -11.71 -2.09
N ARG A 61 4.07 -12.05 -3.15
CA ARG A 61 2.90 -12.93 -3.12
C ARG A 61 3.04 -13.99 -4.21
N ARG A 62 2.43 -15.16 -4.00
CA ARG A 62 2.49 -16.26 -4.96
C ARG A 62 1.93 -15.81 -6.32
N GLY A 63 2.76 -15.88 -7.35
CA GLY A 63 2.38 -15.49 -8.71
C GLY A 63 2.11 -13.99 -8.91
N PHE A 64 2.34 -13.16 -7.89
CA PHE A 64 2.08 -11.72 -7.96
C PHE A 64 3.07 -10.93 -7.10
N ARG A 65 4.35 -10.99 -7.48
CA ARG A 65 5.43 -10.21 -6.87
C ARG A 65 5.42 -8.80 -7.46
N TYR A 66 5.65 -7.80 -6.60
CA TYR A 66 5.90 -6.43 -7.00
C TYR A 66 6.83 -5.79 -5.96
N LEU A 67 8.13 -5.87 -6.18
CA LEU A 67 9.17 -5.39 -5.29
C LEU A 67 9.99 -4.30 -5.99
N LEU A 68 11.21 -4.07 -5.53
CA LEU A 68 12.02 -2.93 -5.96
C LEU A 68 12.25 -2.94 -7.48
N GLU A 69 12.58 -4.09 -8.06
CA GLU A 69 12.82 -4.21 -9.50
C GLU A 69 11.59 -3.83 -10.33
N GLU A 70 10.43 -4.44 -10.06
CA GLU A 70 9.20 -4.14 -10.81
C GLU A 70 8.75 -2.68 -10.62
N PHE A 71 8.90 -2.13 -9.40
CA PHE A 71 8.61 -0.73 -9.15
C PHE A 71 9.54 0.19 -9.95
N THR A 72 10.83 -0.13 -10.03
CA THR A 72 11.79 0.70 -10.76
C THR A 72 11.63 0.62 -12.27
N ASP A 73 11.21 -0.54 -12.80
CA ASP A 73 10.84 -0.69 -14.20
C ASP A 73 9.66 0.23 -14.53
N ASP A 74 8.59 0.20 -13.74
CA ASP A 74 7.41 1.06 -13.94
C ASP A 74 7.77 2.55 -13.87
N ILE A 75 8.62 2.95 -12.93
CA ILE A 75 9.08 4.33 -12.80
C ILE A 75 9.94 4.75 -13.99
N GLY A 76 10.88 3.90 -14.41
CA GLY A 76 11.77 4.15 -15.55
C GLY A 76 11.00 4.29 -16.87
N ASP A 77 9.98 3.45 -17.05
CA ASP A 77 9.14 3.43 -18.26
C ASP A 77 8.06 4.53 -18.27
N SER A 78 7.80 5.18 -17.13
CA SER A 78 6.72 6.17 -17.00
C SER A 78 6.97 7.48 -17.75
N GLY A 79 8.23 7.79 -18.08
CA GLY A 79 8.64 9.10 -18.62
C GLY A 79 8.51 10.27 -17.63
N HIS A 80 8.15 10.01 -16.37
CA HIS A 80 8.06 11.03 -15.32
C HIS A 80 9.32 11.06 -14.45
N ARG A 81 9.71 12.26 -14.00
CA ARG A 81 10.80 12.42 -13.02
C ARG A 81 10.32 12.23 -11.58
N VAL A 82 10.05 10.97 -11.24
CA VAL A 82 9.79 10.57 -9.85
C VAL A 82 11.11 10.61 -9.08
N THR A 83 11.16 11.42 -8.03
CA THR A 83 12.39 11.63 -7.23
C THR A 83 12.37 10.89 -5.91
N ALA A 84 11.19 10.60 -5.39
CA ALA A 84 10.99 9.83 -4.18
C ALA A 84 9.62 9.17 -4.19
N SER A 85 9.43 8.17 -3.33
CA SER A 85 8.12 7.52 -3.14
C SER A 85 7.79 7.27 -1.67
N ILE A 86 6.49 7.15 -1.38
CA ILE A 86 5.95 6.84 -0.05
C ILE A 86 5.32 5.46 -0.11
N TYR A 87 5.85 4.54 0.71
CA TYR A 87 5.30 3.20 0.86
C TYR A 87 4.13 3.22 1.84
N ILE A 88 3.08 2.47 1.49
CA ILE A 88 1.88 2.31 2.32
C ILE A 88 1.69 0.82 2.65
N GLN A 89 1.44 0.47 3.91
CA GLN A 89 1.30 -0.90 4.40
C GLN A 89 0.35 -1.73 3.54
N CYS A 90 0.72 -2.97 3.24
CA CYS A 90 -0.10 -3.88 2.41
C CYS A 90 -0.21 -5.30 3.00
N ARG A 91 0.20 -5.45 4.27
CA ARG A 91 0.28 -6.71 5.03
C ARG A 91 1.33 -7.67 4.47
N THR A 92 2.41 -7.15 3.89
CA THR A 92 3.52 -7.99 3.43
C THR A 92 4.54 -8.20 4.55
N MET A 93 5.23 -9.34 4.55
CA MET A 93 6.41 -9.59 5.41
C MET A 93 6.20 -9.32 6.90
N TYR A 94 4.99 -9.56 7.42
CA TYR A 94 4.74 -9.57 8.86
C TYR A 94 5.60 -10.64 9.53
N ARG A 95 6.06 -10.37 10.76
CA ARG A 95 6.84 -11.35 11.53
C ARG A 95 6.02 -12.64 11.71
N ALA A 96 6.65 -13.78 11.47
CA ALA A 96 6.01 -15.09 11.56
C ALA A 96 5.64 -15.48 13.00
N SER A 97 6.38 -14.96 13.98
CA SER A 97 6.21 -15.24 15.41
C SER A 97 6.09 -13.96 16.23
N GLY A 98 5.83 -14.12 17.53
CA GLY A 98 5.65 -13.03 18.49
C GLY A 98 4.21 -12.53 18.61
N PRO A 99 3.97 -11.56 19.51
CA PRO A 99 2.63 -11.05 19.81
C PRO A 99 1.98 -10.42 18.57
N GLN A 100 0.70 -10.70 18.35
CA GLN A 100 -0.03 -10.29 17.14
C GLN A 100 0.08 -8.78 16.85
N ALA A 101 -0.03 -7.95 17.90
CA ALA A 101 0.05 -6.50 17.81
C ALA A 101 1.38 -5.97 17.23
N TYR A 102 2.46 -6.75 17.30
CA TYR A 102 3.81 -6.35 16.87
C TYR A 102 4.24 -7.00 15.55
N ARG A 103 3.43 -7.88 14.95
CA ARG A 103 3.83 -8.60 13.73
C ARG A 103 4.03 -7.65 12.54
N SER A 104 3.26 -6.55 12.48
CA SER A 104 3.39 -5.53 11.43
C SER A 104 4.72 -4.79 11.43
N VAL A 105 5.48 -4.84 12.54
CA VAL A 105 6.83 -4.28 12.59
C VAL A 105 7.74 -4.91 11.54
N GLY A 106 7.56 -6.20 11.22
CA GLY A 106 8.31 -6.89 10.17
C GLY A 106 8.14 -6.27 8.79
N GLU A 107 6.96 -5.73 8.47
CA GLU A 107 6.73 -5.04 7.20
C GLU A 107 7.56 -3.76 7.10
N VAL A 108 7.64 -2.99 8.19
CA VAL A 108 8.45 -1.76 8.25
C VAL A 108 9.93 -2.07 8.13
N GLU A 109 10.41 -3.13 8.80
CA GLU A 109 11.80 -3.61 8.69
C GLU A 109 12.15 -4.02 7.26
N PHE A 110 11.24 -4.77 6.63
CA PHE A 110 11.38 -5.21 5.25
C PHE A 110 11.48 -4.04 4.27
N VAL A 111 10.55 -3.08 4.35
CA VAL A 111 10.53 -1.91 3.47
C VAL A 111 11.73 -1.00 3.71
N ARG A 112 12.18 -0.86 4.96
CA ARG A 112 13.44 -0.16 5.27
C ARG A 112 14.62 -0.81 4.54
N GLY A 113 14.67 -2.13 4.45
CA GLY A 113 15.66 -2.87 3.67
C GLY A 113 15.61 -2.52 2.18
N LEU A 114 14.42 -2.49 1.58
CA LEU A 114 14.25 -2.09 0.18
C LEU A 114 14.65 -0.61 -0.06
N SER A 115 14.30 0.28 0.86
CA SER A 115 14.74 1.69 0.79
C SER A 115 16.27 1.82 0.85
N ALA A 116 16.94 0.99 1.67
CA ALA A 116 18.40 0.96 1.71
C ALA A 116 19.00 0.44 0.39
N GLN A 117 18.40 -0.59 -0.24
CA GLN A 117 18.81 -1.09 -1.56
C GLN A 117 18.66 0.00 -2.63
N SER A 118 17.51 0.68 -2.68
CA SER A 118 17.27 1.78 -3.63
C SER A 118 18.33 2.88 -3.51
N ARG A 119 18.68 3.28 -2.28
CA ARG A 119 19.70 4.30 -2.01
C ARG A 119 21.13 3.92 -2.36
N SER A 120 21.38 2.67 -2.76
CA SER A 120 22.67 2.30 -3.35
C SER A 120 22.92 2.96 -4.72
N GLY A 121 21.85 3.42 -5.39
CA GLY A 121 21.90 3.98 -6.74
C GLY A 121 21.88 2.92 -7.85
N HIS A 122 21.93 1.63 -7.52
CA HIS A 122 21.87 0.54 -8.51
C HIS A 122 20.47 0.31 -9.10
N TYR A 123 19.44 0.85 -8.46
CA TYR A 123 18.02 0.67 -8.81
C TYR A 123 17.41 1.97 -9.36
N GLY A 124 18.24 2.80 -9.99
CA GLY A 124 17.84 4.10 -10.52
C GLY A 124 17.89 5.25 -9.49
N PRO A 125 17.51 6.46 -9.93
CA PRO A 125 17.72 7.68 -9.14
C PRO A 125 16.62 7.98 -8.11
N THR A 126 15.53 7.23 -8.09
CA THR A 126 14.39 7.44 -7.18
C THR A 126 14.73 6.98 -5.77
N ASP A 127 14.54 7.83 -4.75
CA ASP A 127 14.60 7.42 -3.33
C ASP A 127 13.32 6.67 -2.95
N VAL A 128 13.33 5.35 -3.12
CA VAL A 128 12.16 4.50 -2.91
C VAL A 128 11.87 4.38 -1.42
N ALA A 129 10.58 4.55 -1.07
CA ALA A 129 10.09 4.50 0.30
C ALA A 129 10.83 5.47 1.24
N THR A 130 11.01 6.72 0.82
CA THR A 130 11.56 7.81 1.64
C THR A 130 10.72 8.05 2.91
N ALA A 131 9.44 7.68 2.86
CA ALA A 131 8.55 7.56 3.99
C ALA A 131 7.77 6.23 3.95
N ILE A 132 7.47 5.70 5.14
CA ILE A 132 6.77 4.43 5.37
C ILE A 132 5.54 4.70 6.23
N VAL A 133 4.36 4.37 5.72
CA VAL A 133 3.11 4.32 6.48
C VAL A 133 2.83 2.86 6.80
N GLY A 134 3.06 2.45 8.05
CA GLY A 134 2.88 1.07 8.51
C GLY A 134 1.46 0.77 9.01
N TYR A 135 1.30 -0.37 9.68
CA TYR A 135 0.05 -0.74 10.37
C TYR A 135 0.26 -0.84 11.88
N ALA A 136 -0.67 -0.26 12.64
CA ALA A 136 -0.86 -0.51 14.07
C ALA A 136 -2.37 -0.59 14.33
N ASP A 137 -2.79 -1.45 15.23
CA ASP A 137 -4.20 -1.53 15.61
C ASP A 137 -4.56 -0.42 16.61
N LEU A 138 -5.16 0.65 16.10
CA LEU A 138 -5.60 1.78 16.92
C LEU A 138 -6.78 1.42 17.85
N LEU A 139 -7.44 0.27 17.66
CA LEU A 139 -8.47 -0.21 18.58
C LEU A 139 -7.90 -0.69 19.92
N MET A 140 -6.58 -0.84 20.03
CA MET A 140 -5.90 -1.06 21.31
C MET A 140 -5.95 0.16 22.24
N GLY A 141 -6.47 1.30 21.79
CA GLY A 141 -6.53 2.53 22.58
C GLY A 141 -5.13 2.98 23.01
N ALA A 142 -4.99 3.35 24.28
CA ALA A 142 -3.70 3.78 24.83
C ALA A 142 -2.59 2.71 24.75
N SER A 143 -2.96 1.43 24.73
CA SER A 143 -2.02 0.30 24.65
C SER A 143 -1.33 0.18 23.29
N VAL A 144 -1.70 0.99 22.29
CA VAL A 144 -1.01 1.04 21.00
C VAL A 144 0.35 1.75 21.08
N ALA A 145 0.61 2.55 22.12
CA ALA A 145 1.83 3.35 22.24
C ALA A 145 3.14 2.56 22.05
N PRO A 146 3.38 1.44 22.77
CA PRO A 146 4.62 0.68 22.61
C PRO A 146 4.75 0.01 21.23
N VAL A 147 3.63 -0.28 20.56
CA VAL A 147 3.64 -0.77 19.16
C VAL A 147 4.14 0.32 18.22
N LEU A 148 3.64 1.56 18.38
CA LEU A 148 4.10 2.71 17.60
C LEU A 148 5.58 3.00 17.83
N GLU A 149 6.07 2.84 19.06
CA GLU A 149 7.50 2.97 19.40
C GLU A 149 8.35 1.94 18.64
N SER A 150 7.93 0.67 18.65
CA SER A 150 8.59 -0.39 17.88
C SER A 150 8.59 -0.11 16.38
N LEU A 151 7.49 0.44 15.83
CA LEU A 151 7.41 0.83 14.41
C LEU A 151 8.32 2.01 14.08
N MET A 152 8.44 2.99 14.98
CA MET A 152 9.35 4.13 14.81
C MET A 152 10.82 3.68 14.80
N GLU A 153 11.20 2.81 15.74
CA GLU A 153 12.53 2.21 15.80
C GLU A 153 12.83 1.39 14.54
N ALA A 154 11.92 0.48 14.17
CA ALA A 154 12.02 -0.31 12.96
C ALA A 154 12.05 0.55 11.68
N GLY A 155 11.44 1.73 11.70
CA GLY A 155 11.47 2.66 10.57
C GLY A 155 12.81 3.34 10.35
N GLY A 156 13.69 3.40 11.36
CA GLY A 156 14.98 4.11 11.25
C GLY A 156 14.84 5.54 10.72
N GLY A 157 13.81 6.27 11.17
CA GLY A 157 13.50 7.64 10.73
C GLY A 157 12.63 7.76 9.47
N ARG A 158 12.28 6.64 8.82
CA ARG A 158 11.37 6.60 7.66
C ARG A 158 9.92 6.29 8.02
N PHE A 159 9.65 5.72 9.19
CA PHE A 159 8.28 5.53 9.64
C PHE A 159 7.63 6.89 9.88
N ARG A 160 6.56 7.18 9.13
CA ARG A 160 5.85 8.44 9.17
C ARG A 160 4.38 8.26 9.47
N GLY A 161 3.83 7.06 9.68
CA GLY A 161 2.40 6.98 9.93
C GLY A 161 1.81 5.59 10.00
N VAL A 162 0.50 5.57 10.23
CA VAL A 162 -0.30 4.34 10.25
C VAL A 162 -1.44 4.44 9.25
N ARG A 163 -1.70 3.35 8.52
CA ARG A 163 -2.93 3.11 7.76
C ARG A 163 -3.65 1.87 8.30
N MET A 164 -4.90 2.05 8.72
CA MET A 164 -5.83 0.94 8.98
C MET A 164 -6.94 0.89 7.92
N PRO A 165 -7.44 -0.30 7.56
CA PRO A 165 -8.69 -0.43 6.81
C PRO A 165 -9.85 0.12 7.65
N VAL A 166 -10.45 1.23 7.21
CA VAL A 166 -11.59 1.87 7.90
C VAL A 166 -12.79 2.08 6.99
N ALA A 167 -12.69 1.66 5.73
CA ALA A 167 -13.79 1.76 4.77
C ALA A 167 -14.93 0.82 5.16
N ALA A 168 -16.10 1.41 5.36
CA ALA A 168 -17.37 0.73 5.63
C ALA A 168 -18.43 1.27 4.67
N HIS A 169 -19.32 0.41 4.20
CA HIS A 169 -20.47 0.78 3.37
C HIS A 169 -21.68 -0.05 3.80
N PRO A 170 -22.89 0.54 3.91
CA PRO A 170 -24.08 -0.18 4.36
C PRO A 170 -24.56 -1.23 3.36
N ASP A 171 -24.33 -1.00 2.06
CA ASP A 171 -24.63 -1.99 1.01
C ASP A 171 -23.58 -3.11 0.99
N PRO A 172 -23.96 -4.38 1.25
CA PRO A 172 -23.04 -5.51 1.30
C PRO A 172 -22.41 -5.89 -0.07
N THR A 173 -22.94 -5.35 -1.17
CA THR A 173 -22.36 -5.50 -2.52
C THR A 173 -21.15 -4.59 -2.73
N VAL A 174 -21.02 -3.53 -1.96
CA VAL A 174 -19.89 -2.59 -2.02
C VAL A 174 -18.79 -3.07 -1.07
N ARG A 175 -17.89 -3.92 -1.57
CA ARG A 175 -16.75 -4.45 -0.81
C ARG A 175 -15.43 -3.88 -1.31
N SER A 176 -14.77 -3.09 -0.47
CA SER A 176 -13.44 -2.52 -0.75
C SER A 176 -12.30 -3.32 -0.14
N ASN A 177 -12.59 -4.18 0.85
CA ASN A 177 -11.62 -5.02 1.53
C ASN A 177 -12.20 -6.42 1.78
N PRO A 178 -11.38 -7.48 1.82
CA PRO A 178 -11.83 -8.83 2.14
C PRO A 178 -12.52 -8.93 3.51
N VAL A 179 -12.06 -8.10 4.46
CA VAL A 179 -12.66 -7.91 5.78
C VAL A 179 -13.10 -6.44 5.87
N PRO A 180 -14.40 -6.14 5.71
CA PRO A 180 -14.92 -4.79 5.87
C PRO A 180 -14.74 -4.28 7.31
N ALA A 181 -14.49 -2.98 7.46
CA ALA A 181 -14.51 -2.36 8.77
C ALA A 181 -15.96 -2.18 9.25
N PRO A 182 -16.23 -2.30 10.57
CA PRO A 182 -17.55 -1.96 11.09
C PRO A 182 -17.83 -0.47 10.94
N GLU A 183 -19.10 -0.13 10.74
CA GLU A 183 -19.55 1.27 10.72
C GLU A 183 -19.23 1.94 12.08
N GLY A 184 -18.85 3.22 12.03
CA GLY A 184 -18.52 3.98 13.24
C GLY A 184 -17.15 3.66 13.86
N LEU A 185 -16.33 2.79 13.25
CA LEU A 185 -15.01 2.44 13.77
C LEU A 185 -14.16 3.68 14.11
N MET A 186 -14.11 4.66 13.22
CA MET A 186 -13.29 5.88 13.41
C MET A 186 -13.76 6.81 14.52
N VAL A 187 -15.04 6.70 14.92
CA VAL A 187 -15.61 7.52 16.01
C VAL A 187 -15.73 6.74 17.32
N SER A 188 -15.34 5.46 17.31
CA SER A 188 -15.32 4.64 18.52
C SER A 188 -14.29 5.17 19.53
N LYS A 189 -14.61 5.08 20.82
CA LYS A 189 -13.72 5.52 21.91
C LYS A 189 -12.32 4.90 21.80
N PRO A 190 -12.16 3.57 21.60
CA PRO A 190 -10.82 2.97 21.49
C PRO A 190 -10.02 3.52 20.32
N PHE A 191 -10.65 3.69 19.15
CA PHE A 191 -9.97 4.24 17.97
C PHE A 191 -9.49 5.67 18.20
N VAL A 192 -10.35 6.53 18.75
CA VAL A 192 -10.00 7.93 19.04
C VAL A 192 -8.87 8.01 20.07
N GLU A 193 -8.92 7.15 21.10
CA GLU A 193 -7.83 7.03 22.09
C GLU A 193 -6.52 6.60 21.42
N GLY A 194 -6.52 5.55 20.59
CA GLY A 194 -5.32 5.11 19.89
C GLY A 194 -4.79 6.15 18.90
N ALA A 195 -5.68 6.81 18.14
CA ALA A 195 -5.33 7.84 17.17
C ALA A 195 -4.66 9.06 17.82
N ARG A 196 -4.99 9.39 19.08
CA ARG A 196 -4.30 10.46 19.83
C ARG A 196 -2.81 10.17 20.07
N HIS A 197 -2.37 8.91 19.99
CA HIS A 197 -0.94 8.59 20.08
C HIS A 197 -0.18 8.93 18.80
N LEU A 198 -0.87 9.18 17.68
CA LEU A 198 -0.27 9.59 16.41
C LEU A 198 0.02 11.09 16.33
N SER A 199 -0.54 11.93 17.20
CA SER A 199 -0.29 13.40 17.18
C SER A 199 1.01 13.80 17.90
N ARG A 200 1.74 12.85 18.46
CA ARG A 200 3.09 13.10 18.98
C ARG A 200 4.01 13.50 17.82
N PRO A 201 5.00 14.41 18.03
CA PRO A 201 5.72 15.14 16.97
C PRO A 201 6.62 14.32 16.00
N ARG A 202 6.30 13.06 15.72
CA ARG A 202 7.01 12.18 14.79
C ARG A 202 6.12 11.37 13.82
N SER A 203 4.78 11.52 13.85
CA SER A 203 3.86 10.74 13.01
C SER A 203 2.88 11.61 12.18
N VAL A 204 2.65 11.21 10.93
CA VAL A 204 1.66 11.68 9.94
C VAL A 204 0.56 10.60 9.83
N VAL A 205 -0.70 10.98 9.62
CA VAL A 205 -1.82 10.02 9.61
C VAL A 205 -2.44 9.91 8.21
N GLY A 206 -2.60 8.69 7.70
CA GLY A 206 -3.32 8.39 6.46
C GLY A 206 -4.49 7.44 6.72
N TYR A 207 -5.71 7.82 6.37
CA TYR A 207 -6.91 6.98 6.46
C TYR A 207 -7.44 6.65 5.06
N MET A 208 -8.06 5.49 4.86
CA MET A 208 -8.80 5.17 3.64
C MET A 208 -10.30 5.11 3.98
N GLY A 209 -11.05 6.18 3.70
CA GLY A 209 -12.49 6.23 3.97
C GLY A 209 -13.16 7.56 3.65
N LEU A 210 -14.42 7.50 3.19
CA LEU A 210 -15.29 8.65 2.96
C LEU A 210 -15.71 9.29 4.30
N PRO A 211 -15.68 10.62 4.44
CA PRO A 211 -16.31 11.27 5.60
C PRO A 211 -17.84 11.19 5.50
N ASN A 212 -18.50 10.74 6.57
CA ASN A 212 -19.93 10.94 6.79
C ASN A 212 -20.16 12.41 7.21
N PRO A 213 -20.96 13.22 6.49
CA PRO A 213 -21.16 14.63 6.80
C PRO A 213 -22.17 14.82 7.94
N ALA A 214 -21.84 14.40 9.16
CA ALA A 214 -22.64 14.76 10.32
C ALA A 214 -21.81 14.81 11.60
N ARG A 215 -21.83 15.99 12.24
CA ARG A 215 -21.37 16.37 13.60
C ARG A 215 -19.99 17.05 13.67
N ARG A 216 -20.04 18.39 13.72
CA ARG A 216 -18.99 19.24 14.28
C ARG A 216 -19.19 19.34 15.79
N GLY A 217 -18.16 18.97 16.55
CA GLY A 217 -18.00 19.28 17.96
C GLY A 217 -16.52 19.61 18.22
N SER A 218 -16.28 20.76 18.85
CA SER A 218 -14.96 21.38 19.06
C SER A 218 -14.20 20.78 20.25
N ASN A 219 -12.93 20.42 20.04
CA ASN A 219 -11.75 20.90 20.79
C ASN A 219 -10.50 20.06 20.43
N LEU A 220 -9.38 20.74 20.16
CA LEU A 220 -8.13 20.24 19.55
C LEU A 220 -8.33 19.75 18.10
N GLY A 221 -7.75 20.49 17.15
CA GLY A 221 -7.77 20.10 15.74
C GLY A 221 -7.20 18.69 15.58
N PRO A 222 -7.86 17.79 14.83
CA PRO A 222 -7.33 16.45 14.60
C PRO A 222 -5.96 16.55 13.89
N PRO A 223 -5.07 15.56 14.09
CA PRO A 223 -3.80 15.50 13.35
C PRO A 223 -4.07 15.52 11.83
N PRO A 224 -3.10 15.96 11.01
CA PRO A 224 -3.28 15.97 9.57
C PRO A 224 -3.62 14.56 9.07
N ALA A 225 -4.85 14.41 8.60
CA ALA A 225 -5.41 13.19 8.06
C ALA A 225 -5.52 13.33 6.54
N ARG A 226 -4.93 12.38 5.79
CA ARG A 226 -5.16 12.25 4.34
C ARG A 226 -6.09 11.10 4.06
N THR A 227 -7.10 11.34 3.21
CA THR A 227 -7.92 10.27 2.65
C THR A 227 -7.22 9.67 1.43
N ASP A 228 -6.96 8.38 1.49
CA ASP A 228 -6.52 7.60 0.34
C ASP A 228 -7.64 7.54 -0.70
N HIS A 229 -7.28 7.66 -1.97
CA HIS A 229 -8.17 7.66 -3.13
C HIS A 229 -9.48 8.46 -2.92
N ARG A 230 -9.45 9.79 -3.11
CA ARG A 230 -10.66 10.64 -3.10
C ARG A 230 -11.70 10.10 -4.09
N SER A 231 -12.61 9.24 -3.63
CA SER A 231 -13.93 8.79 -4.14
C SER A 231 -14.34 9.13 -5.58
N ARG A 232 -13.43 9.05 -6.52
CA ARG A 232 -13.67 9.06 -7.95
C ARG A 232 -13.19 7.72 -8.48
N PRO A 233 -14.08 6.91 -9.08
CA PRO A 233 -13.62 5.89 -10.01
C PRO A 233 -12.69 6.60 -11.00
N CYS A 234 -11.49 6.06 -11.21
CA CYS A 234 -10.59 6.51 -12.26
C CYS A 234 -11.18 6.11 -13.63
N TRP A 235 -12.27 6.79 -14.01
CA TRP A 235 -12.91 6.74 -15.31
C TRP A 235 -13.42 8.15 -15.61
N ARG A 236 -12.50 9.02 -16.06
CA ARG A 236 -12.79 10.19 -16.92
C ARG A 236 -11.50 10.95 -17.20
N ALA A 237 -10.88 10.62 -18.32
CA ALA A 237 -10.03 11.53 -19.08
C ALA A 237 -10.33 11.32 -20.57
N SER A 238 -11.53 11.70 -21.00
CA SER A 238 -11.78 12.08 -22.39
C SER A 238 -12.79 13.23 -22.39
N GLY A 239 -12.25 14.43 -22.48
CA GLY A 239 -13.06 15.61 -22.76
C GLY A 239 -13.42 15.61 -24.24
N ARG A 240 -14.66 15.22 -24.57
CA ARG A 240 -15.39 15.79 -25.71
C ARG A 240 -16.85 15.98 -25.32
N ARG A 241 -17.28 17.24 -25.32
CA ARG A 241 -18.70 17.57 -25.50
C ARG A 241 -19.11 17.04 -26.87
N ILE A 242 -20.14 16.22 -26.93
CA ILE A 242 -20.99 16.17 -28.12
C ILE A 242 -22.42 16.40 -27.62
N LEU A 243 -23.00 17.44 -28.19
CA LEU A 243 -24.33 17.94 -27.94
C LEU A 243 -25.38 16.90 -28.33
N SER A 244 -26.54 17.00 -27.67
CA SER A 244 -27.80 16.38 -28.07
C SER A 244 -28.06 16.56 -29.56
N GLN A 245 -28.50 15.50 -30.25
CA GLN A 245 -29.62 15.63 -31.17
C GLN A 245 -30.53 14.41 -31.06
N SER A 246 -31.80 14.72 -30.96
CA SER A 246 -32.96 13.86 -30.94
C SER A 246 -33.25 13.36 -32.37
N SER A 247 -33.57 12.08 -32.49
CA SER A 247 -34.64 11.48 -33.31
C SER A 247 -34.41 9.98 -33.44
#